data_AF-A0A813Z8E5-F1
#
_entry.id   AF-A0A813Z8E5-F1
#
_cell.length_a   1.000
_cell.length_b   1.000
_cell.length_c   1.000
_cell.angle_alpha   90.00
_cell.angle_beta   90.00
_cell.angle_gamma   90.00
#
_symmetry.space_group_name_H-M   'P 1'
#
loop_
_entity.id
_entity.type
_entity.pdbx_description
1 polymer ?
#
loop_
_entity_poly.entity_id
_entity_poly.type
_entity_poly.pdbx_seq_one_letter_code
_entity_poly.pdbx_strand_id
1 'polypeptide(L)'
;MLKGDAAFSSGFATIINAAVILQGNDPLSIGAQVGIGIGITFVWAAINALRIDQQGWLNNLAAMLQIGSTISIVIVLLVMAPTRATAHEVFTSTYNSSGFPFAYVCLIGILSTLFSFSGYEGNRCGL
;
A
#
# COMPACT_ATOMS: atom_id res chain seq x y z
N MET A 1 3.14 18.90 -2.19
CA MET A 1 2.52 18.03 -1.17
C MET A 1 1.43 17.10 -1.71
N LEU A 2 0.61 17.49 -2.70
CA LEU A 2 -0.53 16.70 -3.23
C LEU A 2 -0.27 15.33 -3.92
N LYS A 3 0.98 14.93 -4.22
CA LYS A 3 1.24 13.71 -5.03
C LYS A 3 1.23 12.40 -4.21
N GLY A 4 1.60 12.45 -2.93
CA GLY A 4 1.62 11.26 -2.07
C GLY A 4 0.23 10.82 -1.62
N ASP A 5 -0.65 11.79 -1.34
CA ASP A 5 -1.97 11.53 -0.75
C ASP A 5 -2.94 10.85 -1.73
N ALA A 6 -2.83 11.17 -3.03
CA ALA A 6 -3.65 10.57 -4.08
C ALA A 6 -3.24 9.10 -4.35
N ALA A 7 -1.94 8.79 -4.29
CA ALA A 7 -1.46 7.42 -4.41
C ALA A 7 -1.93 6.58 -3.22
N PHE A 8 -1.88 7.14 -2.00
CA PHE A 8 -2.41 6.50 -0.81
C PHE A 8 -3.92 6.24 -0.89
N SER A 9 -4.74 7.24 -1.25
CA SER A 9 -6.20 7.08 -1.30
C SER A 9 -6.64 6.08 -2.39
N SER A 10 -5.95 6.07 -3.53
CA SER A 10 -6.18 5.09 -4.60
C SER A 10 -5.76 3.66 -4.20
N GLY A 11 -4.67 3.53 -3.41
CA GLY A 11 -4.25 2.27 -2.81
C GLY A 11 -5.30 1.70 -1.86
N PHE A 12 -5.87 2.53 -0.98
CA PHE A 12 -6.95 2.12 -0.09
C PHE A 12 -8.22 1.69 -0.85
N ALA A 13 -8.61 2.43 -1.90
CA ALA A 13 -9.75 2.05 -2.73
C ALA A 13 -9.53 0.68 -3.40
N THR A 14 -8.30 0.37 -3.80
CA THR A 14 -7.93 -0.92 -4.38
C THR A 14 -7.99 -2.06 -3.35
N ILE A 15 -7.56 -1.82 -2.12
CA ILE A 15 -7.67 -2.78 -1.01
C ILE A 15 -9.13 -3.08 -0.69
N ILE A 16 -9.99 -2.06 -0.63
CA ILE A 16 -11.43 -2.23 -0.39
C ILE A 16 -12.06 -3.02 -1.54
N ASN A 17 -11.71 -2.73 -2.79
CA ASN A 17 -12.17 -3.49 -3.94
C ASN A 17 -11.73 -4.97 -3.87
N ALA A 18 -10.48 -5.23 -3.48
CA ALA A 18 -9.98 -6.59 -3.30
C ALA A 18 -10.75 -7.33 -2.18
N ALA A 19 -11.09 -6.66 -1.08
CA ALA A 19 -11.89 -7.24 -0.01
C ALA A 19 -13.32 -7.60 -0.46
N VAL A 20 -13.93 -6.76 -1.29
CA VAL A 20 -15.27 -7.01 -1.85
C VAL A 20 -15.26 -8.20 -2.83
N ILE A 21 -14.22 -8.32 -3.65
CA ILE A 21 -14.02 -9.49 -4.53
C ILE A 21 -13.81 -10.76 -3.70
N LEU A 22 -13.02 -10.70 -2.62
CA LEU A 22 -12.79 -11.84 -1.72
C LEU A 22 -14.08 -12.29 -1.01
N GLN A 23 -15.06 -11.41 -0.85
CA GLN A 23 -16.38 -11.75 -0.30
C GLN A 23 -17.31 -12.42 -1.33
N GLY A 24 -16.91 -12.51 -2.60
CA GLY A 24 -17.70 -13.10 -3.67
C GLY A 24 -18.63 -12.12 -4.40
N ASN A 25 -18.44 -10.81 -4.21
CA ASN A 25 -19.17 -9.78 -4.94
C ASN A 25 -18.43 -9.34 -6.21
N ASP A 26 -19.17 -8.71 -7.12
CA ASP A 26 -18.62 -8.10 -8.32
C ASP A 26 -17.64 -6.95 -8.00
N PRO A 27 -16.64 -6.70 -8.85
CA PRO A 27 -15.68 -5.62 -8.65
C PRO A 27 -16.38 -4.26 -8.64
N LEU A 28 -15.95 -3.36 -7.74
CA LEU A 28 -16.47 -2.01 -7.68
C LEU A 28 -16.17 -1.27 -8.99
N SER A 29 -17.19 -0.58 -9.49
CA SER A 29 -17.05 0.36 -10.62
C SER A 29 -15.97 1.41 -10.33
N ILE A 30 -15.27 1.83 -11.37
CA ILE A 30 -14.22 2.87 -11.32
C ILE A 30 -14.76 4.13 -10.63
N GLY A 31 -16.00 4.53 -10.91
CA GLY A 31 -16.63 5.69 -10.27
C GLY A 31 -16.77 5.54 -8.74
N ALA A 32 -17.07 4.33 -8.26
CA ALA A 32 -17.16 4.06 -6.83
C ALA A 32 -15.77 4.06 -6.15
N GLN A 33 -14.75 3.52 -6.82
CA GLN A 33 -13.37 3.55 -6.31
C GLN A 33 -12.84 5.00 -6.19
N VAL A 34 -13.11 5.84 -7.19
CA VAL A 34 -12.75 7.26 -7.15
C VAL A 34 -13.52 8.00 -6.05
N GLY A 35 -14.81 7.71 -5.87
CA GLY A 35 -15.61 8.28 -4.78
C GLY A 35 -15.07 7.95 -3.39
N ILE A 36 -14.66 6.69 -3.18
CA ILE A 36 -13.99 6.26 -1.95
C ILE A 36 -12.67 7.02 -1.74
N GLY A 37 -11.86 7.15 -2.79
CA GLY A 37 -10.60 7.89 -2.74
C GLY A 37 -10.78 9.35 -2.32
N ILE A 38 -11.76 10.04 -2.91
CA ILE A 38 -12.12 11.42 -2.56
C ILE A 38 -12.54 11.50 -1.09
N GLY A 39 -13.41 10.58 -0.63
CA GLY A 39 -13.86 10.54 0.76
C GLY A 39 -12.70 10.38 1.75
N ILE A 40 -11.75 9.50 1.45
CA ILE A 40 -10.56 9.29 2.28
C ILE A 40 -9.71 10.56 2.36
N THR A 41 -9.49 11.25 1.25
CA THR A 41 -8.74 12.51 1.25
C THR A 41 -9.42 13.59 2.09
N PHE A 42 -10.75 13.68 2.07
CA PHE A 42 -11.49 14.61 2.94
C PHE A 42 -11.35 14.27 4.43
N VAL A 43 -11.42 12.98 4.79
CA VAL A 43 -11.18 12.54 6.18
C VAL A 43 -9.76 12.91 6.62
N TRP A 44 -8.78 12.70 5.74
CA TRP A 44 -7.39 13.07 6.02
C TRP A 44 -7.22 14.58 6.20
N ALA A 45 -7.86 15.40 5.35
CA ALA A 45 -7.86 16.85 5.48
C ALA A 45 -8.52 17.32 6.80
N ALA A 46 -9.61 16.67 7.22
CA ALA A 46 -10.28 16.95 8.48
C ALA A 46 -9.40 16.62 9.69
N ILE A 47 -8.67 15.51 9.66
CA ILE A 47 -7.72 15.13 10.72
C ILE A 47 -6.59 16.16 10.83
N ASN A 48 -6.09 16.68 9.71
CA ASN A 48 -5.06 17.73 9.71
C ASN A 48 -5.57 19.09 10.22
N ALA A 49 -6.88 19.31 10.25
CA ALA A 49 -7.48 20.52 10.81
C ALA A 49 -7.65 20.46 12.35
N LEU A 50 -7.41 19.30 12.99
CA LEU A 50 -7.50 19.13 14.44
C LEU A 50 -6.27 19.72 15.17
N ARG A 51 -6.45 20.07 16.46
CA ARG A 51 -5.39 20.63 17.32
C ARG A 51 -4.13 19.75 17.37
N ILE A 52 -2.97 20.39 17.42
CA ILE A 52 -1.62 19.79 17.45
C ILE A 52 -1.48 18.68 18.51
N ASP A 53 -2.09 18.81 19.70
CA ASP A 53 -2.01 17.79 20.76
C ASP A 53 -2.65 16.45 20.35
N GLN A 54 -3.72 16.48 19.54
CA GLN A 54 -4.38 15.26 19.06
C GLN A 54 -3.65 14.64 17.87
N GLN A 55 -2.94 15.45 17.07
CA GLN A 55 -2.14 14.97 15.94
C GLN A 55 -0.97 14.10 16.40
N GLY A 56 -0.32 14.44 17.52
CA GLY A 56 0.76 13.64 18.09
C GLY A 56 0.30 12.23 18.51
N TRP A 57 -0.86 12.13 19.16
CA TRP A 57 -1.42 10.84 19.57
C TRP A 57 -1.85 9.99 18.37
N LEU A 58 -2.51 10.59 17.37
CA LEU A 58 -2.92 9.90 16.15
C LEU A 58 -1.72 9.40 15.34
N ASN A 59 -0.65 10.19 15.27
CA ASN A 59 0.57 9.79 14.57
C ASN A 59 1.27 8.60 15.26
N ASN A 60 1.33 8.60 16.61
CA ASN A 60 1.89 7.48 17.35
C ASN A 60 1.04 6.20 17.18
N LEU A 61 -0.29 6.34 17.19
CA LEU A 61 -1.19 5.24 16.90
C LEU A 61 -0.98 4.69 15.48
N ALA A 62 -0.84 5.57 14.48
CA ALA A 62 -0.56 5.17 13.10
C ALA A 62 0.78 4.43 12.98
N ALA A 63 1.82 4.89 13.69
CA ALA A 63 3.11 4.21 13.72
C ALA A 63 3.00 2.81 14.35
N MET A 64 2.28 2.67 15.47
CA MET A 64 2.04 1.37 16.09
C MET A 64 1.25 0.42 15.17
N LEU A 65 0.22 0.92 14.48
CA LEU A 65 -0.56 0.14 13.53
C LEU A 65 0.27 -0.27 12.30
N GLN A 66 1.15 0.61 11.82
CA GLN A 66 2.05 0.31 10.69
C GLN A 66 3.06 -0.79 11.05
N ILE A 67 3.64 -0.72 12.24
CA ILE A 67 4.56 -1.76 12.74
C ILE A 67 3.80 -3.07 12.94
N GLY A 68 2.63 -3.01 13.59
CA GLY A 68 1.77 -4.17 13.84
C GLY A 68 1.31 -4.87 12.57
N SER A 69 0.89 -4.12 11.54
CA SER A 69 0.49 -4.66 10.25
C SER A 69 1.64 -5.29 9.49
N THR A 70 2.84 -4.69 9.55
CA THR A 70 4.02 -5.26 8.91
C THR A 70 4.40 -6.60 9.56
N ILE A 71 4.41 -6.66 10.91
CA ILE A 71 4.70 -7.89 11.64
C ILE A 71 3.64 -8.96 11.35
N SER A 72 2.36 -8.60 11.32
CA SER A 72 1.29 -9.57 11.04
C SER A 72 1.41 -10.18 9.65
N ILE A 73 1.72 -9.38 8.63
CA ILE A 73 1.96 -9.86 7.26
C ILE A 73 3.15 -10.82 7.23
N VAL A 74 4.26 -10.48 7.88
CA VAL A 74 5.45 -11.36 7.94
C VAL A 74 5.12 -12.70 8.59
N ILE A 75 4.39 -12.70 9.72
CA ILE A 75 3.99 -13.94 10.39
C ILE A 75 3.09 -14.78 9.49
N VAL A 76 2.07 -14.19 8.87
CA VAL A 76 1.15 -14.90 7.98
C VAL A 76 1.89 -15.50 6.78
N LEU A 77 2.83 -14.75 6.20
CA LEU A 77 3.66 -15.23 5.11
C LEU A 77 4.54 -16.41 5.54
N LEU A 78 5.21 -16.34 6.68
CA LEU A 78 6.06 -17.44 7.16
C LEU A 78 5.27 -18.70 7.46
N VAL A 79 4.04 -18.58 7.99
CA VAL A 79 3.17 -19.72 8.29
C VAL A 79 2.57 -20.32 7.01
N MET A 80 2.18 -19.50 6.03
CA MET A 80 1.52 -19.96 4.81
C MET A 80 2.49 -20.33 3.68
N ALA A 81 3.70 -19.77 3.63
CA ALA A 81 4.70 -20.03 2.60
C ALA A 81 4.99 -21.53 2.37
N PRO A 82 5.24 -22.36 3.40
CA PRO A 82 5.56 -23.78 3.19
C PRO A 82 4.39 -24.57 2.59
N THR A 83 3.16 -24.07 2.68
CA THR A 83 1.97 -24.74 2.15
C THR A 83 1.61 -24.37 0.71
N ARG A 84 2.22 -23.32 0.13
CA ARG A 84 1.79 -22.77 -1.18
C ARG A 84 2.86 -22.61 -2.24
N ALA A 85 4.15 -22.53 -1.91
CA ALA A 85 5.22 -22.41 -2.91
C ALA A 85 6.52 -23.07 -2.45
N THR A 86 7.14 -23.87 -3.32
CA THR A 86 8.49 -24.42 -3.09
C THR A 86 9.52 -23.36 -3.44
N ALA A 87 10.63 -23.25 -2.69
CA ALA A 87 11.66 -22.22 -2.91
C ALA A 87 12.18 -22.16 -4.36
N HIS A 88 12.17 -23.28 -5.07
CA HIS A 88 12.52 -23.36 -6.49
C HIS A 88 11.57 -22.55 -7.40
N GLU A 89 10.26 -22.62 -7.18
CA GLU A 89 9.25 -21.87 -7.95
C GLU A 89 9.42 -20.36 -7.79
N VAL A 90 9.82 -19.90 -6.60
CA VAL A 90 9.99 -18.47 -6.29
C VAL A 90 11.13 -17.84 -7.10
N PHE A 91 12.20 -18.59 -7.38
CA PHE A 91 13.38 -18.06 -8.07
C PHE A 91 13.42 -18.38 -9.57
N THR A 92 12.58 -19.31 -10.05
CA THR A 92 12.62 -19.75 -11.47
C THR A 92 11.33 -19.45 -12.23
N SER A 93 10.21 -19.21 -11.55
CA SER A 93 8.96 -18.85 -12.20
C SER A 93 8.95 -17.36 -12.53
N THR A 94 8.90 -17.04 -13.83
CA THR A 94 8.68 -15.67 -14.31
C THR A 94 7.26 -15.57 -14.84
N TYR A 95 6.42 -14.85 -14.11
CA TYR A 95 5.05 -14.59 -14.53
C TYR A 95 4.97 -13.22 -15.23
N ASN A 96 4.86 -13.23 -16.56
CA ASN A 96 4.61 -12.04 -17.36
C ASN A 96 3.29 -12.18 -18.13
N SER A 97 2.19 -11.80 -17.47
CA SER A 97 0.86 -11.77 -18.10
C SER A 97 0.53 -10.42 -18.75
N SER A 98 1.49 -9.50 -18.81
CA SER A 98 1.24 -8.10 -19.20
C SER A 98 1.33 -7.85 -20.71
N GLY A 99 1.92 -8.79 -21.48
CA GLY A 99 2.18 -8.63 -22.91
C GLY A 99 3.36 -7.69 -23.24
N PHE A 100 3.97 -7.04 -22.24
CA PHE A 100 5.12 -6.16 -22.43
C PHE A 100 6.46 -6.92 -22.35
N PRO A 101 7.54 -6.37 -22.93
CA PRO A 101 8.88 -6.94 -22.79
C PRO A 101 9.29 -7.08 -21.33
N PHE A 102 9.93 -8.19 -20.98
CA PHE A 102 10.32 -8.52 -19.60
C PHE A 102 11.10 -7.39 -18.90
N ALA A 103 12.07 -6.78 -19.60
CA ALA A 103 12.86 -5.67 -19.07
C ALA A 103 12.00 -4.45 -18.69
N TYR A 104 10.95 -4.16 -19.44
CA TYR A 104 10.05 -3.04 -19.16
C TYR A 104 9.22 -3.31 -17.89
N VAL A 105 8.73 -4.54 -17.73
CA VAL A 105 8.00 -4.96 -16.52
C VAL A 105 8.91 -4.91 -15.29
N CYS A 106 10.17 -5.36 -15.41
CA CYS A 106 11.16 -5.26 -14.33
C CYS A 106 11.42 -3.80 -13.93
N LEU A 107 11.56 -2.89 -14.90
CA LEU A 107 11.79 -1.47 -14.61
C LEU A 107 10.60 -0.81 -13.91
N ILE A 108 9.37 -1.15 -14.29
CA ILE A 108 8.16 -0.68 -13.58
C ILE A 108 8.12 -1.23 -12.15
N GLY A 109 8.46 -2.50 -11.96
CA GLY A 109 8.53 -3.12 -10.63
C GLY A 109 9.61 -2.49 -9.73
N ILE A 110 10.77 -2.14 -10.29
CA ILE A 110 11.81 -1.40 -9.56
C ILE A 110 11.32 0.02 -9.24
N LEU A 111 10.64 0.70 -10.18
CA LEU A 111 10.11 2.04 -9.95
C LEU A 111 9.08 2.09 -8.83
N SER A 112 8.21 1.09 -8.71
CA SER A 112 7.22 1.02 -7.62
C SER A 112 7.86 0.75 -6.26
N THR A 113 8.93 -0.06 -6.21
CA THR A 113 9.67 -0.30 -4.97
C THR A 113 10.50 0.91 -4.52
N LEU A 114 10.98 1.74 -5.46
CA LEU A 114 11.64 3.01 -5.14
C LEU A 114 10.72 4.00 -4.42
N PHE A 115 9.42 4.00 -4.73
CA PHE A 115 8.44 4.83 -4.01
C PHE A 115 8.34 4.45 -2.53
N SER A 116 8.50 3.17 -2.17
CA SER A 116 8.52 2.74 -0.76
C SER A 116 9.72 3.29 0.03
N PHE A 117 10.80 3.70 -0.65
CA PHE A 117 11.97 4.31 -0.03
C PHE A 117 11.89 5.84 0.07
N SER A 118 10.80 6.48 -0.38
CA SER A 118 10.69 7.95 -0.52
C SER A 118 10.67 8.77 0.79
N GLY A 119 11.13 8.22 1.91
CA GLY A 119 11.29 8.91 3.19
C GLY A 119 12.75 8.99 3.69
N TYR A 120 13.67 8.25 3.08
CA TYR A 120 15.09 8.24 3.49
C TYR A 120 15.79 9.58 3.24
N GLU A 121 15.33 10.34 2.26
CA GLU A 121 15.90 11.63 1.85
C GLU A 121 15.51 12.77 2.79
N GLY A 122 14.38 12.63 3.52
CA GLY A 122 13.84 13.66 4.42
C GLY A 122 14.56 13.75 5.78
N ASN A 123 15.34 12.74 6.16
CA ASN A 123 16.00 12.65 7.46
C ASN A 123 17.41 13.29 7.51
N ARG A 124 17.77 14.17 6.54
CA ARG A 124 19.07 14.87 6.53
C ARG A 124 18.99 16.35 6.94
N CYS A 125 18.27 16.66 8.02
CA CYS A 125 18.41 17.96 8.69
C CYS A 125 18.34 17.79 10.22
N GLY A 126 19.53 17.78 10.84
CA GLY A 126 19.82 17.62 12.29
C GLY A 126 21.01 16.67 12.43
N LEU A 127 22.25 17.04 12.81
CA LEU A 127 22.67 17.90 13.92
C LEU A 127 21.84 17.68 15.17
#